data_AF-A0A2E8Y6W6-F1
#
_entry.id   AF-A0A2E8Y6W6-F1
#
_cell.length_a   1.000
_cell.length_b   1.000
_cell.length_c   1.000
_cell.angle_alpha   90.00
_cell.angle_beta   90.00
_cell.angle_gamma   90.00
#
_symmetry.space_group_name_H-M   'P 1'
#
loop_
_entity.id
_entity.type
_entity.pdbx_description
1 polymer ?
#
loop_
_entity_poly.entity_id
_entity_poly.type
_entity_poly.pdbx_seq_one_letter_code
_entity_poly.pdbx_strand_id
1 'polypeptide(L)' 'TLPTWCAGDVSFDLIPVHAPGGVDFGRVFAGLKAIGYDGTVTVHQSAQPGETPEASAAGTADFLRELI' A
#
# COMPACT_ATOMS: atom_id res chain seq x y z
N THR A 1 11.63 14.96 2.13
CA THR A 1 11.45 14.87 3.58
C THR A 1 10.05 15.34 3.93
N LEU A 2 9.47 14.87 5.04
CA LEU A 2 8.21 15.35 5.62
C LEU A 2 8.51 16.01 6.96
N PRO A 3 7.96 17.20 7.24
CA PRO A 3 8.01 17.76 8.57
C PRO A 3 7.15 16.91 9.51
N THR A 4 7.75 16.43 10.59
CA THR A 4 7.07 15.65 11.62
C THR A 4 7.03 16.42 12.93
N TRP A 5 5.98 16.20 13.72
CA TRP A 5 5.75 16.94 14.97
C TRP A 5 6.89 16.79 15.98
N CYS A 6 7.43 15.57 16.14
CA CYS A 6 8.45 15.28 17.14
C CYS A 6 9.89 15.18 16.59
N ALA A 7 10.06 14.80 15.32
CA ALA A 7 11.37 14.43 14.77
C ALA A 7 11.90 15.42 13.72
N GLY A 8 11.24 16.57 13.54
CA GLY A 8 11.59 17.53 12.50
C GLY A 8 11.43 16.91 11.10
N ASP A 9 12.28 17.29 10.17
CA ASP A 9 12.22 16.80 8.79
C ASP A 9 12.75 15.37 8.68
N VAL A 10 11.88 14.44 8.31
CA VAL A 10 12.20 13.02 8.14
C VAL A 10 12.18 12.66 6.66
N SER A 11 13.24 12.02 6.16
CA SER A 11 13.25 11.48 4.79
C SER A 11 12.25 10.33 4.67
N PHE A 12 11.49 10.34 3.58
CA PHE A 12 10.58 9.26 3.24
C PHE A 12 10.53 9.14 1.71
N ASP A 13 10.34 7.91 1.25
CA ASP A 13 10.08 7.59 -0.15
C ASP A 13 8.66 7.07 -0.27
N LEU A 14 7.86 7.70 -1.12
CA LEU A 14 6.54 7.19 -1.46
C LEU A 14 6.70 6.14 -2.57
N ILE A 15 6.57 4.86 -2.20
CA ILE A 15 6.63 3.75 -3.15
C ILE A 15 5.20 3.32 -3.49
N PRO A 16 4.80 3.27 -4.78
CA PRO A 16 3.50 2.75 -5.17
C PRO A 16 3.28 1.33 -4.67
N VAL A 17 2.05 0.99 -4.29
CA VAL A 17 1.70 -0.34 -3.72
C VAL A 17 2.09 -1.50 -4.65
N HIS A 18 1.98 -1.29 -5.96
CA HIS A 18 2.30 -2.28 -6.99
C HIS A 18 3.77 -2.24 -7.44
N ALA A 19 4.60 -1.35 -6.87
CA ALA A 19 6.01 -1.22 -7.23
C ALA A 19 6.91 -2.09 -6.33
N PRO A 20 8.00 -2.67 -6.87
CA PRO A 20 8.99 -3.37 -6.06
C PRO A 20 9.74 -2.41 -5.13
N GLY A 21 10.34 -2.95 -4.07
CA GLY A 21 11.11 -2.18 -3.07
C GLY A 21 10.28 -1.64 -1.91
N GLY A 22 8.95 -1.75 -1.99
CA GLY A 22 8.01 -1.49 -0.89
C GLY A 22 7.70 -2.74 -0.08
N VAL A 23 6.44 -2.83 0.37
CA VAL A 23 5.92 -3.98 1.14
C VAL A 23 5.78 -5.20 0.22
N ASP A 24 6.23 -6.36 0.69
CA ASP A 24 5.97 -7.64 0.03
C ASP A 24 4.55 -8.13 0.35
N PHE A 25 3.59 -7.70 -0.47
CA PHE A 25 2.18 -8.06 -0.29
C PHE A 25 1.91 -9.55 -0.50
N GLY A 26 2.71 -10.25 -1.32
CA GLY A 26 2.59 -11.71 -1.47
C GLY A 26 2.81 -12.43 -0.13
N ARG A 27 3.83 -12.02 0.63
CA ARG A 27 4.06 -12.54 1.99
C ARG A 27 2.96 -12.12 2.97
N VAL A 28 2.42 -10.92 2.84
CA VAL A 28 1.30 -10.46 3.68
C VAL A 28 0.07 -11.36 3.49
N PHE A 29 -0.38 -11.56 2.26
CA PHE A 29 -1.55 -12.39 1.97
C PHE A 29 -1.31 -13.87 2.28
N ALA A 30 -0.11 -14.40 2.05
CA ALA A 30 0.25 -15.75 2.49
C ALA A 30 0.10 -15.91 4.02
N GLY A 31 0.52 -14.91 4.80
CA GLY A 31 0.35 -14.90 6.26
C GLY A 31 -1.12 -14.84 6.69
N LEU A 32 -1.92 -13.96 6.08
CA LEU A 32 -3.36 -13.85 6.34
C LEU A 32 -4.10 -15.17 6.04
N LYS A 33 -3.77 -15.81 4.91
CA LYS A 33 -4.32 -17.11 4.54
C LYS A 33 -3.92 -18.21 5.53
N ALA A 34 -2.68 -18.22 6.01
CA ALA A 34 -2.18 -19.22 6.94
C ALA A 34 -2.92 -19.20 8.30
N ILE A 35 -3.46 -18.05 8.71
CA ILE A 35 -4.25 -17.91 9.93
C ILE A 35 -5.77 -18.02 9.70
N GLY A 36 -6.21 -18.30 8.47
CA GLY A 36 -7.62 -18.40 8.13
C GLY A 36 -8.37 -17.07 8.18
N TYR A 37 -7.69 -15.95 7.92
CA TYR A 37 -8.35 -14.64 7.85
C TYR A 37 -9.20 -14.53 6.58
N ASP A 38 -10.50 -14.24 6.76
CA ASP A 38 -11.50 -14.11 5.68
C ASP A 38 -12.20 -12.73 5.71
N GLY A 39 -11.60 -11.77 6.42
CA GLY A 39 -12.14 -10.41 6.52
C GLY A 39 -11.71 -9.49 5.37
N THR A 40 -12.21 -8.26 5.40
CA THR A 40 -11.86 -7.23 4.41
C THR A 40 -10.48 -6.63 4.66
N VAL A 41 -9.66 -6.55 3.61
CA VAL A 41 -8.44 -5.74 3.60
C VAL A 41 -8.79 -4.32 3.14
N THR A 42 -8.47 -3.31 3.96
CA THR A 42 -8.63 -1.90 3.61
C THR A 42 -7.29 -1.28 3.25
N VAL A 43 -7.29 -0.37 2.28
CA VAL A 43 -6.09 0.35 1.84
C VAL A 43 -6.21 1.81 2.23
N HIS A 44 -5.24 2.29 3.00
CA HIS A 44 -5.08 3.71 3.30
C HIS A 44 -3.86 4.23 2.53
N GLN A 45 -4.11 4.99 1.46
CA GLN A 45 -3.05 5.52 0.60
C GLN A 45 -3.38 6.92 0.09
N SER A 46 -2.33 7.66 -0.25
CA SER A 46 -2.45 8.85 -1.09
C SER A 46 -2.52 8.46 -2.56
N ALA A 47 -3.14 9.30 -3.40
CA ALA A 47 -2.96 9.21 -4.84
C ALA A 47 -1.48 9.43 -5.20
N GLN A 48 -1.02 8.77 -6.27
CA GLN A 48 0.33 9.03 -6.80
C GLN A 48 0.38 10.40 -7.51
N PRO A 49 1.56 11.04 -7.58
CA PRO A 49 1.72 12.27 -8.34
C PRO A 49 1.26 12.09 -9.79
N GLY A 50 0.27 12.88 -10.22
CA GLY A 50 -0.28 12.83 -11.57
C GLY A 50 -1.46 11.86 -11.76
N GLU A 51 -1.88 11.14 -10.73
CA GLU A 51 -3.07 10.29 -10.77
C GLU A 51 -4.26 10.94 -10.02
N THR A 52 -5.49 10.60 -10.43
CA THR A 52 -6.65 10.89 -9.59
C THR A 52 -6.74 9.88 -8.44
N PRO A 53 -7.39 10.24 -7.31
CA PRO A 53 -7.62 9.30 -6.21
C PRO A 53 -8.31 8.00 -6.65
N GLU A 54 -9.28 8.11 -7.57
CA GLU A 54 -10.04 6.97 -8.09
C GLU A 54 -9.16 6.02 -8.91
N ALA A 55 -8.30 6.57 -9.80
CA ALA A 55 -7.38 5.77 -10.60
C ALA A 55 -6.37 5.02 -9.71
N SER A 56 -5.83 5.72 -8.71
CA SER A 56 -4.86 5.14 -7.78
C SER A 56 -5.50 4.04 -6.91
N ALA A 57 -6.73 4.26 -6.43
CA ALA A 57 -7.50 3.26 -5.69
C ALA A 57 -7.85 2.04 -6.56
N ALA A 58 -8.27 2.25 -7.81
CA ALA A 58 -8.62 1.17 -8.74
C ALA A 58 -7.40 0.28 -9.06
N GLY A 59 -6.28 0.89 -9.48
CA GLY A 59 -5.07 0.13 -9.79
C GLY A 59 -4.51 -0.64 -8.59
N THR A 60 -4.67 -0.09 -7.38
CA THR A 60 -4.28 -0.79 -6.15
C THR A 60 -5.20 -1.96 -5.85
N ALA A 61 -6.51 -1.80 -6.02
CA ALA A 61 -7.46 -2.88 -5.84
C ALA A 61 -7.22 -4.01 -6.85
N ASP A 62 -6.90 -3.68 -8.10
CA ASP A 62 -6.61 -4.68 -9.13
C ASP A 62 -5.34 -5.47 -8.80
N PHE A 63 -4.25 -4.79 -8.44
CA PHE A 63 -3.01 -5.45 -8.00
C PHE A 63 -3.22 -6.37 -6.79
N LEU A 64 -3.91 -5.91 -5.74
CA LEU A 64 -4.08 -6.72 -4.54
C LEU A 64 -4.98 -7.94 -4.79
N ARG A 65 -5.96 -7.85 -5.69
CA ARG A 65 -6.82 -9.00 -6.06
C ARG A 65 -6.06 -10.14 -6.72
N GLU A 66 -4.94 -9.86 -7.39
CA GLU A 66 -4.09 -10.90 -7.97
C GLU A 66 -3.37 -11.75 -6.90
N LEU A 67 -3.34 -11.29 -5.64
CA LEU A 67 -2.61 -11.90 -4.53
C LEU A 67 -3.50 -12.63 -3.51
N ILE A 68 -4.82 -12.58 -3.68
CA ILE A 68 -5.82 -13.20 -2.78
C ILE A 68 -6.16 -14.61 -3.24
#